data_AF-A0A3P6TW64-F1
#
_entry.id   AF-A0A3P6TW64-F1
#
_cell.length_a   1.000
_cell.length_b   1.000
_cell.length_c   1.000
_cell.angle_alpha   90.00
_cell.angle_beta   90.00
_cell.angle_gamma   90.00
#
_symmetry.space_group_name_H-M   'P 1'
#
loop_
_entity.id
_entity.type
_entity.pdbx_description
1 polymer ?
#
loop_
_entity_poly.entity_id
_entity_poly.type
_entity_poly.pdbx_seq_one_letter_code
_entity_poly.pdbx_strand_id
1 'polypeptide(L)'
;MATSSEGPNQLFIGTVPVTLLQPSRSGPEYLSSLVDVVLKLVERRYDSTEKEYRLEISRPDEFEFLYAESITRSKYQILAKSWNLNADFDDFPVKIVRLLRERKNANSPVQVTCTLSQDSSLCT
;
A
#
# COMPACT_ATOMS: atom_id res chain seq x y z
N MET A 1 -9.64 28.47 21.99
CA MET A 1 -8.41 27.73 21.65
C MET A 1 -8.85 26.45 20.96
N ALA A 2 -8.90 26.45 19.63
CA ALA A 2 -9.36 25.30 18.87
C ALA A 2 -8.21 24.30 18.75
N THR A 3 -8.29 23.19 19.47
CA THR A 3 -7.44 22.03 19.18
C THR A 3 -7.97 21.44 17.87
N SER A 4 -7.42 21.88 16.74
CA SER A 4 -7.53 21.10 15.51
C SER A 4 -6.78 19.80 15.74
N SER A 5 -7.49 18.76 16.19
CA SER A 5 -7.01 17.41 16.00
C SER A 5 -7.05 17.18 14.48
N GLU A 6 -5.98 17.59 13.79
CA GLU A 6 -5.76 17.19 12.40
C GLU A 6 -5.65 15.66 12.44
N GLY A 7 -6.78 15.00 12.18
CA GLY A 7 -6.82 13.57 11.98
C GLY A 7 -5.92 13.19 10.81
N PRO A 8 -5.63 11.89 10.65
CA PRO A 8 -4.89 11.40 9.50
C PRO A 8 -5.47 11.96 8.18
N ASN A 9 -4.60 12.54 7.34
CA ASN A 9 -4.99 13.10 6.05
C ASN A 9 -5.05 11.97 5.01
N GLN A 10 -6.26 11.54 4.65
CA GLN A 10 -6.47 10.45 3.70
C GLN A 10 -6.19 10.92 2.26
N LEU A 11 -5.11 10.40 1.67
CA LEU A 11 -4.70 10.74 0.30
C LEU A 11 -5.43 9.91 -0.76
N PHE A 12 -5.72 8.64 -0.44
CA PHE A 12 -6.44 7.73 -1.32
C PHE A 12 -7.23 6.67 -0.55
N ILE A 13 -8.39 6.33 -1.10
CA ILE A 13 -9.15 5.12 -0.77
C ILE A 13 -9.79 4.61 -2.06
N GLY A 14 -9.67 3.32 -2.32
CA GLY A 14 -10.32 2.71 -3.46
C GLY A 14 -10.06 1.21 -3.55
N THR A 15 -10.92 0.53 -4.30
CA THR A 15 -10.72 -0.86 -4.67
C THR A 15 -9.76 -0.96 -5.84
N VAL A 16 -8.75 -1.83 -5.72
CA VAL A 16 -7.78 -2.12 -6.78
C VAL A 16 -7.68 -3.64 -6.98
N PRO A 17 -7.61 -4.13 -8.23
CA PRO A 17 -7.35 -5.53 -8.49
C PRO A 17 -5.88 -5.84 -8.20
N VAL A 18 -5.65 -6.93 -7.47
CA VAL A 18 -4.32 -7.40 -7.06
C VAL A 18 -4.15 -8.86 -7.49
N THR A 19 -3.00 -9.17 -8.07
CA THR A 19 -2.56 -10.55 -8.22
C THR A 19 -2.05 -11.03 -6.88
N LEU A 20 -2.80 -11.89 -6.20
CA LEU A 20 -2.43 -12.48 -4.93
C LEU A 20 -1.70 -13.80 -5.16
N LEU A 21 -0.44 -13.86 -4.73
CA LEU A 21 0.39 -15.06 -4.74
C LEU A 21 0.38 -15.64 -3.32
N GLN A 22 -0.19 -16.83 -3.14
CA GLN A 22 -0.27 -17.51 -1.84
C GLN A 22 0.54 -18.81 -1.85
N PRO A 23 1.30 -19.13 -0.81
CA PRO A 23 2.01 -20.40 -0.71
C PRO A 23 1.04 -21.57 -0.76
N SER A 24 1.34 -22.56 -1.61
CA SER A 24 0.57 -23.79 -1.65
C SER A 24 0.76 -24.57 -0.35
N ARG A 25 -0.34 -25.13 0.17
CA ARG A 25 -0.26 -26.07 1.31
C ARG A 25 0.36 -27.41 0.93
N SER A 26 0.47 -27.72 -0.37
CA SER A 26 0.90 -29.01 -0.88
C SER A 26 2.32 -29.01 -1.45
N GLY A 27 3.05 -27.89 -1.42
CA GLY A 27 4.39 -27.81 -2.01
C GLY A 27 4.99 -26.41 -2.00
N PRO A 28 6.18 -26.22 -2.61
CA PRO A 28 6.91 -24.95 -2.62
C PRO A 28 6.34 -23.91 -3.60
N GLU A 29 5.29 -24.26 -4.35
CA GLU A 29 4.72 -23.42 -5.39
C GLU A 29 3.77 -22.36 -4.82
N TYR A 30 3.62 -21.25 -5.54
CA TYR A 30 2.63 -20.22 -5.24
C TYR A 30 1.39 -20.41 -6.11
N LEU A 31 0.22 -20.35 -5.48
CA LEU A 31 -1.06 -20.24 -6.16
C LEU A 31 -1.32 -18.76 -6.46
N SER A 32 -1.69 -18.48 -7.71
CA SER A 32 -2.01 -17.13 -8.16
C SER A 32 -3.52 -16.96 -8.32
N SER A 33 -4.05 -15.86 -7.80
CA SER A 33 -5.45 -15.47 -7.98
C SER A 33 -5.57 -13.96 -8.16
N LEU A 34 -6.59 -13.52 -8.89
CA LEU A 34 -6.91 -12.10 -9.01
C LEU A 34 -7.98 -11.76 -7.97
N VAL A 35 -7.69 -10.84 -7.06
CA VAL A 35 -8.60 -10.43 -5.97
C VAL A 35 -8.75 -8.92 -5.94
N ASP A 36 -9.91 -8.45 -5.53
CA ASP A 36 -10.15 -7.02 -5.27
C ASP A 36 -9.79 -6.70 -3.82
N VAL A 37 -8.90 -5.74 -3.61
CA VAL A 37 -8.55 -5.24 -2.26
C VAL A 37 -8.90 -3.78 -2.12
N VAL A 38 -9.26 -3.37 -0.91
CA VAL A 38 -9.35 -1.96 -0.54
C VAL A 38 -7.94 -1.47 -0.20
N LEU A 39 -7.41 -0.57 -1.03
CA LEU A 39 -6.16 0.14 -0.78
C LEU A 39 -6.47 1.52 -0.18
N LYS A 40 -5.82 1.83 0.95
CA LYS A 40 -5.82 3.14 1.57
C LYS A 40 -4.40 3.69 1.64
N LEU A 41 -4.24 4.97 1.32
CA LEU A 41 -3.01 5.71 1.54
C LEU A 41 -3.31 6.91 2.43
N VAL A 42 -2.61 6.99 3.55
CA VAL A 42 -2.86 7.98 4.60
C VAL A 42 -1.57 8.69 4.93
N GLU A 43 -1.60 10.01 4.94
CA GLU A 43 -0.56 10.83 5.55
C GLU A 43 -0.90 11.03 7.03
N ARG A 44 0.07 10.79 7.91
CA ARG A 44 -0.07 11.05 9.35
C ARG A 44 1.27 11.42 9.96
N ARG A 45 1.25 11.79 11.24
CA ARG A 45 2.48 11.98 12.03
C ARG A 45 2.63 10.86 13.04
N TYR A 46 3.74 10.13 12.96
CA TYR A 46 4.16 9.20 14.00
C TYR A 46 4.60 10.00 15.22
N ASP A 47 4.02 9.68 16.37
CA ASP A 47 4.26 10.36 17.66
C ASP A 47 4.23 11.90 17.58
N SER A 48 3.34 12.44 16.73
CA SER A 48 3.16 13.88 16.46
C SER A 48 4.36 14.64 15.86
N THR A 49 5.48 13.96 15.59
CA THR A 49 6.75 14.61 15.20
C THR A 49 7.22 14.21 13.81
N GLU A 50 7.17 12.92 13.45
CA GLU A 50 7.68 12.43 12.18
C GLU A 50 6.55 12.21 11.17
N LYS A 51 6.62 12.89 10.02
CA LYS A 51 5.69 12.65 8.91
C LYS A 51 5.90 11.23 8.36
N GLU A 52 4.81 10.48 8.23
CA GLU A 52 4.80 9.16 7.62
C GLU A 52 3.62 9.00 6.65
N TYR A 53 3.82 8.17 5.63
CA TYR A 53 2.75 7.68 4.78
C TYR A 53 2.46 6.23 5.12
N ARG A 54 1.21 5.94 5.47
CA ARG A 54 0.75 4.58 5.74
C ARG A 54 -0.02 4.04 4.56
N LEU A 55 0.46 2.93 3.98
CA LEU A 55 -0.30 2.11 3.05
C LEU A 55 -1.04 1.04 3.85
N GLU A 56 -2.32 0.86 3.55
CA GLU A 56 -3.14 -0.22 4.13
C GLU A 56 -3.84 -0.96 2.99
N ILE A 57 -3.76 -2.29 3.00
CA ILE A 57 -4.54 -3.16 2.13
C ILE A 57 -5.43 -4.07 2.98
N SER A 58 -6.66 -4.24 2.54
CA SER A 58 -7.64 -5.04 3.24
C SER A 58 -8.64 -5.67 2.30
N ARG A 59 -9.25 -6.78 2.72
CA ARG A 59 -10.35 -7.42 2.00
C ARG A 59 -11.62 -7.38 2.83
N PRO A 60 -12.77 -6.98 2.26
CA PRO A 60 -14.03 -6.96 3.01
C PRO A 60 -14.57 -8.37 3.28
N ASP A 61 -14.17 -9.36 2.48
CA ASP A 61 -14.59 -10.76 2.57
C ASP A 61 -13.68 -11.62 3.49
N GLU A 62 -12.54 -11.10 3.93
CA GLU A 62 -11.55 -11.82 4.73
C GLU A 62 -10.96 -10.91 5.81
N PHE A 63 -11.49 -11.00 7.04
CA PHE A 63 -11.12 -10.10 8.14
C PHE A 63 -9.65 -10.25 8.60
N GLU A 64 -9.03 -11.39 8.34
CA GLU A 64 -7.61 -11.63 8.65
C GLU A 64 -6.67 -11.02 7.60
N PHE A 65 -7.19 -10.68 6.42
CA PHE A 65 -6.42 -10.02 5.37
C PHE A 65 -6.36 -8.51 5.65
N LEU A 66 -5.46 -8.14 6.55
CA LEU A 66 -5.21 -6.75 6.95
C LEU A 66 -3.71 -6.52 7.01
N TYR A 67 -3.17 -5.82 6.02
CA TYR A 67 -1.75 -5.48 5.99
C TYR A 67 -1.59 -3.98 5.92
N ALA A 68 -0.59 -3.48 6.63
CA ALA A 68 -0.26 -2.07 6.59
C ALA A 68 1.24 -1.86 6.79
N GLU A 69 1.79 -0.91 6.05
CA GLU A 69 3.18 -0.50 6.17
C GLU A 69 3.27 1.02 6.32
N SER A 70 4.17 1.43 7.19
CA SER A 70 4.42 2.83 7.52
C SER A 70 5.75 3.26 6.89
N ILE A 71 5.69 4.21 5.96
CA ILE A 71 6.83 4.74 5.23
C ILE A 71 7.19 6.10 5.82
N THR A 72 8.21 6.12 6.67
CA THR A 72 8.89 7.33 7.13
C THR A 72 9.86 7.85 6.08
N ARG A 73 10.41 9.06 6.28
CA ARG A 73 11.42 9.61 5.38
C ARG A 73 12.66 8.71 5.28
N SER A 74 13.11 8.15 6.39
CA SER A 74 14.27 7.25 6.44
C SER A 74 14.02 5.95 5.65
N LYS A 75 12.86 5.31 5.86
CA LYS A 75 12.45 4.13 5.06
C LYS A 75 12.32 4.46 3.58
N TYR A 76 11.77 5.63 3.25
CA TYR A 76 11.66 6.07 1.86
C TYR A 76 13.01 6.20 1.17
N GLN A 77 14.03 6.75 1.83
CA GLN A 77 15.36 6.88 1.22
C GLN A 77 15.97 5.53 0.84
N ILE A 78 15.76 4.51 1.68
CA ILE A 78 16.17 3.14 1.37
C ILE A 78 15.39 2.61 0.16
N LEU A 79 14.06 2.79 0.16
CA LEU A 79 13.18 2.33 -0.91
C LEU A 79 13.50 3.02 -2.25
N ALA A 80 13.69 4.34 -2.23
CA ALA A 80 14.05 5.13 -3.39
C ALA A 80 15.39 4.69 -3.99
N LYS A 81 16.38 4.37 -3.14
CA LYS A 81 17.66 3.82 -3.61
C LYS A 81 17.50 2.42 -4.20
N SER A 82 16.79 1.51 -3.52
CA SER A 82 16.62 0.12 -3.96
C SER A 82 15.88 0.01 -5.29
N TRP A 83 14.87 0.88 -5.50
CA TRP A 83 14.01 0.86 -6.68
C TRP A 83 14.33 1.97 -7.70
N ASN A 84 15.43 2.71 -7.49
CA ASN A 84 15.85 3.84 -8.31
C ASN A 84 14.73 4.86 -8.58
N LEU A 85 13.98 5.21 -7.53
CA LEU A 85 12.89 6.17 -7.61
C LEU A 85 13.43 7.59 -7.78
N ASN A 86 12.82 8.35 -8.69
CA ASN A 86 13.19 9.74 -8.98
C ASN A 86 12.31 10.80 -8.27
N ALA A 87 11.36 10.36 -7.46
CA ALA A 87 10.50 11.25 -6.70
C ALA A 87 11.12 11.54 -5.33
N ASP A 88 10.85 12.71 -4.78
CA ASP A 88 11.15 12.99 -3.38
C ASP A 88 10.06 12.42 -2.47
N PHE A 89 10.35 12.34 -1.18
CA PHE A 89 9.43 11.76 -0.18
C PHE A 89 8.05 12.41 -0.21
N ASP A 90 7.98 13.74 -0.37
CA ASP A 90 6.72 14.48 -0.36
C ASP A 90 5.93 14.36 -1.68
N ASP A 91 6.62 14.14 -2.80
CA ASP A 91 5.99 13.98 -4.12
C ASP A 91 5.56 12.53 -4.41
N PHE A 92 6.23 11.57 -3.79
CA PHE A 92 6.01 10.15 -3.98
C PHE A 92 4.53 9.71 -3.87
N PRO A 93 3.80 10.01 -2.76
CA PRO A 93 2.41 9.60 -2.65
C PRO A 93 1.51 10.31 -3.67
N VAL A 94 1.78 11.58 -3.99
CA VAL A 94 1.00 12.34 -4.98
C VAL A 94 1.10 11.68 -6.35
N LYS A 95 2.31 11.27 -6.75
CA LYS A 95 2.54 10.55 -8.02
C LYS A 95 1.83 9.19 -8.04
N ILE A 96 1.86 8.42 -6.95
CA ILE A 96 1.14 7.14 -6.84
C ILE A 96 -0.36 7.35 -6.99
N VAL A 97 -0.93 8.27 -6.20
CA VAL A 97 -2.38 8.54 -6.21
C VAL A 97 -2.85 8.99 -7.58
N ARG A 98 -2.08 9.85 -8.24
CA ARG A 98 -2.36 10.28 -9.61
C ARG A 98 -2.40 9.09 -10.57
N LEU A 99 -1.38 8.22 -10.54
CA LEU A 99 -1.31 7.04 -11.41
C LEU A 99 -2.47 6.06 -11.17
N LEU A 100 -2.81 5.78 -9.91
CA LEU A 100 -3.93 4.92 -9.55
C LEU A 100 -5.27 5.47 -10.07
N ARG A 101 -5.47 6.79 -10.01
CA ARG A 101 -6.69 7.44 -10.50
C ARG A 101 -6.75 7.46 -12.03
N GLU A 102 -5.67 7.84 -12.69
CA GLU A 102 -5.60 7.95 -14.16
C GLU A 102 -5.75 6.59 -14.85
N ARG A 103 -5.21 5.53 -14.25
CA ARG A 103 -5.18 4.20 -14.87
C ARG A 103 -6.31 3.26 -14.42
N LYS A 104 -7.22 3.71 -13.56
CA LYS A 104 -8.32 2.88 -13.04
C LYS A 104 -9.17 2.22 -14.14
N ASN A 105 -9.45 2.96 -15.21
CA ASN A 105 -10.27 2.51 -16.34
C ASN A 105 -9.48 2.51 -17.66
N ALA A 106 -8.16 2.56 -17.60
CA ALA A 106 -7.32 2.56 -18.79
C ALA A 106 -7.15 1.12 -19.31
N ASN A 107 -6.82 0.98 -20.60
CA ASN A 107 -6.45 -0.31 -21.21
C ASN A 107 -5.15 -0.90 -20.62
N SER A 108 -4.46 -0.16 -19.73
CA SER A 108 -3.24 -0.56 -19.01
C SER A 108 -3.33 -0.17 -17.53
N PRO A 109 -4.15 -0.88 -16.73
CA PRO A 109 -4.28 -0.59 -15.31
C PRO A 109 -2.95 -0.78 -14.58
N VAL A 110 -2.79 -0.11 -13.43
CA VAL A 110 -1.65 -0.38 -12.54
C VAL A 110 -1.78 -1.82 -12.06
N GLN A 111 -0.80 -2.65 -12.40
CA GLN A 111 -0.72 -4.02 -11.90
C GLN A 111 -0.08 -4.00 -10.52
N VAL A 112 -0.81 -4.51 -9.53
CA VAL A 112 -0.33 -4.68 -8.17
C VAL A 112 -0.28 -6.17 -7.89
N THR A 113 0.82 -6.63 -7.31
CA THR A 113 1.00 -8.01 -6.87
C THR A 113 1.21 -8.00 -5.37
N CYS A 114 0.57 -8.93 -4.67
CA CYS A 114 0.78 -9.18 -3.25
C CYS A 114 1.27 -10.62 -3.10
N THR A 115 2.46 -10.81 -2.55
CA THR A 115 2.99 -12.14 -2.25
C THR A 115 2.86 -12.39 -0.75
N LEU A 116 2.06 -13.38 -0.36
CA LEU A 116 1.89 -13.75 1.04
C LEU A 116 3.04 -14.61 1.53
N SER A 117 3.48 -14.36 2.75
CA SER A 117 4.37 -15.27 3.48
C SER A 117 3.66 -16.58 3.85
N GLN A 118 4.44 -17.62 4.19
CA GLN A 118 3.91 -18.95 4.55
C GLN A 118 2.95 -18.92 5.75
N ASP A 119 3.21 -18.06 6.71
CA ASP A 119 2.40 -17.82 7.89
C ASP A 119 1.33 -16.74 7.69
N SER A 120 1.20 -16.21 6.46
CA SER A 120 0.30 -15.11 6.09
C SER A 120 0.48 -13.82 6.91
N SER A 121 1.60 -13.67 7.62
CA SER A 121 1.88 -12.49 8.45
C SER A 121 2.33 -11.27 7.63
N LEU A 122 2.83 -11.49 6.41
CA LEU A 122 3.32 -10.44 5.52
C LEU A 122 2.70 -10.57 4.12
N CYS A 123 2.43 -9.42 3.52
CA CYS A 123 2.19 -9.26 2.09
C CYS A 123 3.25 -8.30 1.54
N THR A 124 4.04 -8.76 0.57
CA THR A 124 5.07 -7.95 -0.12
C THR A 124 4.72 -7.69 -1.57
#